data_AF-A0A944N8A7-F1
#
_entry.id   AF-A0A944N8A7-F1
#
_cell.length_a   1.000
_cell.length_b   1.000
_cell.length_c   1.000
_cell.angle_alpha   90.00
_cell.angle_beta   90.00
_cell.angle_gamma   90.00
#
_symmetry.space_group_name_H-M   'P 1'
#
loop_
_entity.id
_entity.type
_entity.pdbx_description
1 polymer ?
#
loop_
_entity_poly.entity_id
_entity_poly.type
_entity_poly.pdbx_seq_one_letter_code
_entity_poly.pdbx_strand_id
1 'polypeptide(L)'
;MSLICCFFILSPSWAMIDLTSYNLTESQTVLLRRLEERGISEEKLHNFARVLHKNNSVTEEDEYVPPHTQKLLNEVQHWAQGGAFFAFIVSTDFTMNVDAYQAACPNWAVFNFGKATGTEFFKVDVLSKYFNLLYELQYNQLNFPASFSDYYFRLAQREGFDQYLIKNN
;
A
#
# COMPACT_ATOMS: atom_id res chain seq x y z
N MET A 1 33.41 -30.39 -50.06
CA MET A 1 33.97 -29.51 -49.01
C MET A 1 32.84 -28.65 -48.47
N SER A 2 32.88 -28.48 -47.15
CA SER A 2 31.82 -28.16 -46.19
C SER A 2 30.85 -27.02 -46.53
N LEU A 3 29.56 -27.29 -46.33
CA LEU A 3 28.53 -26.31 -46.02
C LEU A 3 28.91 -25.59 -44.72
N ILE A 4 29.07 -24.28 -44.76
CA ILE A 4 29.18 -23.43 -43.57
C ILE A 4 27.74 -23.15 -43.10
N CYS A 5 27.28 -23.90 -42.12
CA CYS A 5 26.09 -23.58 -41.34
C CYS A 5 26.44 -22.42 -40.41
N CYS A 6 26.12 -21.18 -40.81
CA CYS A 6 26.14 -20.03 -39.91
C CYS A 6 24.95 -20.15 -38.94
N PHE A 7 25.16 -20.78 -37.79
CA PHE A 7 24.30 -20.61 -36.62
C PHE A 7 24.43 -19.16 -36.14
N PHE A 8 23.51 -18.29 -36.57
CA PHE A 8 23.25 -17.05 -35.86
C PHE A 8 22.61 -17.43 -34.52
N ILE A 9 23.46 -17.54 -33.49
CA ILE A 9 23.01 -17.50 -32.10
C ILE A 9 22.53 -16.06 -31.88
N LEU A 10 21.25 -15.83 -32.17
CA LEU A 10 20.53 -14.65 -31.70
C LEU A 10 20.54 -14.75 -30.17
N SER A 11 21.51 -14.09 -29.55
CA SER A 11 21.41 -13.71 -28.16
C SER A 11 20.07 -12.97 -28.04
N PRO A 12 19.18 -13.33 -27.10
CA PRO A 12 18.09 -12.43 -26.78
C PRO A 12 18.78 -11.19 -26.21
N SER A 13 18.99 -10.17 -27.03
CA SER A 13 19.15 -8.82 -26.52
C SER A 13 17.82 -8.55 -25.83
N TRP A 14 17.78 -8.71 -24.51
CA TRP A 14 16.69 -8.19 -23.69
C TRP A 14 16.79 -6.68 -23.92
N ALA A 15 16.09 -6.22 -24.94
CA ALA A 15 16.04 -4.82 -25.26
C ALA A 15 15.47 -4.16 -24.00
N MET A 16 16.28 -3.31 -23.38
CA MET A 16 15.83 -2.52 -22.25
C MET A 16 14.54 -1.83 -22.68
N ILE A 17 13.48 -1.97 -21.87
CA ILE A 17 12.20 -1.34 -22.15
C ILE A 17 12.41 0.15 -22.36
N ASP A 18 11.83 0.67 -23.44
CA ASP A 18 11.88 2.08 -23.77
C ASP A 18 10.81 2.83 -22.97
N LEU A 19 11.26 3.60 -21.98
CA LEU A 19 10.40 4.41 -21.12
C LEU A 19 10.46 5.90 -21.46
N THR A 20 11.18 6.30 -22.51
CA THR A 20 11.47 7.71 -22.81
C THR A 20 10.22 8.51 -23.21
N SER A 21 9.18 7.84 -23.69
CA SER A 21 7.88 8.43 -24.02
C SER A 21 7.04 8.80 -22.79
N TYR A 22 7.46 8.42 -21.58
CA TYR A 22 6.77 8.69 -20.33
C TYR A 22 7.52 9.75 -19.52
N ASN A 23 6.83 10.84 -19.15
CA ASN A 23 7.27 11.78 -18.12
C ASN A 23 7.37 11.05 -16.76
N LEU A 24 8.55 10.54 -16.41
CA LEU A 24 8.82 9.79 -15.18
C LEU A 24 9.90 10.49 -14.36
N THR A 25 9.76 10.45 -13.04
CA THR A 25 10.85 10.88 -12.16
C THR A 25 11.98 9.84 -12.16
N GLU A 26 13.17 10.26 -11.72
CA GLU A 26 14.33 9.37 -11.59
C GLU A 26 14.02 8.15 -10.71
N SER A 27 13.38 8.36 -9.55
CA SER A 27 13.00 7.29 -8.61
C SER A 27 12.04 6.26 -9.23
N GLN A 28 11.07 6.72 -10.02
CA GLN A 28 10.11 5.87 -10.73
C GLN A 28 10.79 5.09 -11.86
N THR A 29 11.73 5.71 -12.55
CA THR A 29 12.53 5.04 -13.60
C THR A 29 13.37 3.92 -12.98
N VAL A 30 14.04 4.18 -11.86
CA VAL A 30 14.80 3.16 -11.11
C VAL A 30 13.90 2.02 -10.65
N LEU A 31 12.69 2.32 -10.16
CA LEU A 31 11.72 1.29 -9.76
C LEU A 31 11.33 0.39 -10.94
N LEU A 32 10.99 0.96 -12.10
CA LEU A 32 10.58 0.19 -13.28
C LEU A 32 11.74 -0.67 -13.82
N ARG A 33 12.98 -0.18 -13.78
CA ARG A 33 14.18 -0.97 -14.11
C ARG A 33 14.38 -2.17 -13.18
N ARG A 34 14.17 -2.01 -11.88
CA ARG A 34 14.22 -3.13 -10.92
C ARG A 34 13.12 -4.17 -11.16
N LEU A 35 11.95 -3.74 -11.62
CA LEU A 35 10.85 -4.64 -11.97
C LEU A 35 11.12 -5.39 -13.27
N GLU A 36 11.74 -4.73 -14.25
CA GLU A 36 12.28 -5.35 -15.47
C GLU A 36 13.31 -6.43 -15.14
N GLU A 37 14.29 -6.14 -14.27
CA GLU A 37 15.29 -7.11 -13.78
C GLU A 37 14.67 -8.32 -13.06
N ARG A 38 13.48 -8.15 -12.46
CA ARG A 38 12.72 -9.21 -11.80
C ARG A 38 11.84 -10.02 -12.76
N GLY A 39 11.91 -9.75 -14.06
CA GLY A 39 11.18 -10.48 -15.08
C GLY A 39 9.71 -10.09 -15.19
N ILE A 40 9.32 -8.89 -14.76
CA ILE A 40 7.98 -8.37 -15.04
C ILE A 40 7.85 -8.12 -16.55
N SER A 41 6.76 -8.60 -17.13
CA SER A 41 6.48 -8.47 -18.56
C SER A 41 6.45 -7.00 -19.01
N GLU A 42 6.99 -6.74 -20.21
CA GLU A 42 7.03 -5.44 -20.86
C GLU A 42 5.67 -4.72 -20.88
N GLU A 43 4.59 -5.43 -21.21
CA GLU A 43 3.22 -4.89 -21.20
C GLU A 43 2.83 -4.29 -19.84
N LYS A 44 3.15 -5.00 -18.75
CA LYS A 44 2.88 -4.54 -17.38
C LYS A 44 3.74 -3.34 -17.02
N LEU A 45 5.00 -3.33 -17.43
CA LEU A 45 5.90 -2.20 -17.21
C LEU A 45 5.43 -0.95 -17.94
N HIS A 46 4.96 -1.05 -19.19
CA HIS A 46 4.33 0.07 -19.89
C HIS A 46 3.02 0.52 -19.25
N ASN A 47 2.21 -0.39 -18.72
CA ASN A 47 1.02 -0.03 -17.97
C ASN A 47 1.37 0.75 -16.69
N PHE A 48 2.40 0.33 -15.95
CA PHE A 48 2.89 1.08 -14.80
C PHE A 48 3.46 2.44 -15.20
N ALA A 49 4.27 2.49 -16.25
CA ALA A 49 4.82 3.73 -16.78
C ALA A 49 3.73 4.72 -17.20
N ARG A 50 2.64 4.25 -17.83
CA ARG A 50 1.49 5.08 -18.22
C ARG A 50 0.77 5.68 -17.01
N VAL A 51 0.60 4.91 -15.94
CA VAL A 51 -0.01 5.40 -14.69
C VAL A 51 0.87 6.47 -14.04
N LEU A 52 2.16 6.20 -13.91
CA LEU A 52 3.12 7.14 -13.32
C LEU A 52 3.25 8.42 -14.18
N HIS A 53 3.29 8.26 -15.49
CA HIS A 53 3.28 9.35 -16.46
C HIS A 53 2.05 10.24 -16.31
N LYS A 54 0.86 9.63 -16.24
CA LYS A 54 -0.38 10.35 -16.03
C LYS A 54 -0.31 11.18 -14.76
N ASN A 55 0.17 10.60 -13.66
CA ASN A 55 0.29 11.28 -12.37
C ASN A 55 1.29 12.45 -12.41
N ASN A 56 2.39 12.33 -13.16
CA ASN A 56 3.37 13.41 -13.32
C ASN A 56 2.93 14.48 -14.35
N SER A 57 1.95 14.16 -15.19
CA SER A 57 1.39 15.06 -16.20
C SER A 57 0.13 15.77 -15.71
N VAL A 58 -0.36 15.43 -14.50
CA VAL A 58 -1.27 16.30 -13.77
C VAL A 58 -0.46 17.51 -13.33
N THR A 59 -0.52 18.59 -14.12
CA THR A 59 -0.10 19.92 -13.67
C THR A 59 -0.83 20.21 -12.35
N GLU A 60 -0.08 20.63 -11.33
CA GLU A 60 -0.52 20.97 -9.97
C GLU A 60 -1.64 22.05 -9.89
N GLU A 61 -2.31 22.40 -10.98
CA GLU A 61 -3.22 23.53 -11.07
C GLU A 61 -4.71 23.20 -10.94
N ASP A 62 -5.16 21.94 -10.85
CA ASP A 62 -6.61 21.65 -10.67
C ASP A 62 -6.95 20.48 -9.74
N GLU A 63 -6.00 19.92 -8.98
CA GLU A 63 -6.38 19.22 -7.76
C GLU A 63 -6.51 20.26 -6.64
N TYR A 64 -7.71 20.83 -6.50
CA TYR A 64 -8.11 21.41 -5.22
C TYR A 64 -8.02 20.32 -4.17
N VAL A 65 -6.84 20.17 -3.56
CA VAL A 65 -6.67 19.54 -2.26
C VAL A 65 -7.28 20.55 -1.29
N PRO A 66 -8.49 20.32 -0.76
CA PRO A 66 -9.07 21.24 0.21
C PRO A 66 -8.02 21.42 1.31
N PRO A 67 -7.82 22.63 1.88
CA PRO A 67 -6.96 22.78 3.03
C PRO A 67 -7.46 21.84 4.12
N HIS A 68 -6.81 20.69 4.24
CA HIS A 68 -7.15 19.71 5.26
C HIS A 68 -6.76 20.39 6.57
N THR A 69 -7.76 20.84 7.31
CA THR A 69 -7.51 21.32 8.67
C THR A 69 -6.75 20.22 9.41
N GLN A 70 -5.83 20.58 10.31
CA GLN A 70 -5.08 19.59 11.11
C GLN A 70 -6.01 18.56 11.77
N LYS A 71 -7.23 18.99 12.11
CA LYS A 71 -8.31 18.13 12.60
C LYS A 71 -8.69 17.02 11.62
N LEU A 72 -8.94 17.36 10.35
CA LEU A 72 -9.29 16.37 9.32
C LEU A 72 -8.14 15.38 9.08
N LEU A 73 -6.89 15.86 9.09
CA LEU A 73 -5.72 14.98 8.97
C LEU A 73 -5.61 14.01 10.15
N ASN A 74 -5.83 14.51 11.37
CA ASN A 74 -5.83 13.68 12.58
C ASN A 74 -6.96 12.64 12.57
N GLU A 75 -8.15 13.01 12.06
CA GLU A 75 -9.28 12.09 11.88
C GLU A 75 -8.94 10.99 10.88
N VAL A 76 -8.46 11.35 9.69
CA VAL A 76 -8.02 10.37 8.67
C VAL A 76 -6.95 9.45 9.24
N GLN A 77 -5.95 10.01 9.93
CA GLN A 77 -4.88 9.25 10.53
C GLN A 77 -5.39 8.25 11.57
N HIS A 78 -6.32 8.66 12.45
CA HIS A 78 -6.92 7.77 13.44
C HIS A 78 -7.63 6.59 12.76
N TRP A 79 -8.52 6.86 11.81
CA TRP A 79 -9.29 5.80 11.14
C TRP A 79 -8.42 4.93 10.21
N ALA A 80 -7.30 5.44 9.68
CA ALA A 80 -6.35 4.60 8.96
C ALA A 80 -5.76 3.49 9.86
N GLN A 81 -5.58 3.74 11.17
CA GLN A 81 -5.05 2.73 12.11
C GLN A 81 -5.91 1.46 12.17
N GLY A 82 -7.22 1.59 11.96
CA GLY A 82 -8.14 0.45 11.88
C GLY A 82 -7.71 -0.57 10.84
N GLY A 83 -7.11 -0.13 9.74
CA GLY A 83 -6.55 -1.01 8.70
C GLY A 83 -5.48 -1.95 9.18
N ALA A 84 -4.59 -1.46 10.03
CA ALA A 84 -3.53 -2.29 10.60
C ALA A 84 -4.15 -3.37 11.49
N PHE A 85 -5.16 -3.03 12.28
CA PHE A 85 -5.92 -4.00 13.07
C PHE A 85 -6.63 -5.04 12.18
N PHE A 86 -7.34 -4.60 11.12
CA PHE A 86 -7.96 -5.50 10.14
C PHE A 86 -6.98 -6.47 9.49
N ALA A 87 -5.76 -6.05 9.18
CA ALA A 87 -4.76 -6.89 8.52
C ALA A 87 -4.28 -8.06 9.40
N PHE A 88 -4.18 -7.84 10.72
CA PHE A 88 -3.62 -8.83 11.64
C PHE A 88 -4.66 -9.56 12.49
N ILE A 89 -5.93 -9.16 12.45
CA ILE A 89 -6.99 -9.75 13.28
C ILE A 89 -7.17 -11.26 13.04
N VAL A 90 -6.91 -11.73 11.82
CA VAL A 90 -6.97 -13.16 11.45
C VAL A 90 -5.98 -14.04 12.24
N SER A 91 -5.00 -13.43 12.90
CA SER A 91 -4.00 -14.11 13.74
C SER A 91 -4.30 -14.00 15.24
N THR A 92 -5.53 -13.64 15.58
CA THR A 92 -5.98 -13.41 16.96
C THR A 92 -7.25 -14.20 17.25
N ASP A 93 -7.65 -14.26 18.52
CA ASP A 93 -8.95 -14.79 18.97
C ASP A 93 -10.08 -13.75 18.89
N PHE A 94 -9.90 -12.69 18.11
CA PHE A 94 -10.90 -11.64 17.91
C PHE A 94 -11.46 -11.62 16.48
N THR A 95 -12.62 -11.00 16.33
CA THR A 95 -13.20 -10.55 15.06
C THR A 95 -13.53 -9.07 15.15
N MET A 96 -13.61 -8.40 14.00
CA MET A 96 -13.91 -6.96 13.94
C MET A 96 -15.40 -6.77 13.70
N ASN A 97 -16.05 -5.95 14.53
CA ASN A 97 -17.40 -5.46 14.29
C ASN A 97 -17.35 -4.40 13.19
N VAL A 98 -17.40 -4.85 11.93
CA VAL A 98 -17.30 -3.98 10.75
C VAL A 98 -18.41 -2.94 10.71
N ASP A 99 -19.63 -3.29 11.13
CA ASP A 99 -20.79 -2.39 11.10
C ASP A 99 -20.62 -1.25 12.11
N ALA A 100 -20.19 -1.56 13.34
CA ALA A 100 -19.90 -0.54 14.35
C ALA A 100 -18.73 0.36 13.93
N TYR A 101 -17.68 -0.23 13.36
CA TYR A 101 -16.53 0.51 12.85
C TYR A 101 -16.92 1.45 11.69
N GLN A 102 -17.73 0.97 10.76
CA GLN A 102 -18.24 1.76 9.64
C GLN A 102 -19.14 2.90 10.10
N ALA A 103 -20.04 2.66 11.08
CA ALA A 103 -20.94 3.67 11.60
C ALA A 103 -20.22 4.82 12.32
N ALA A 104 -19.07 4.54 12.93
CA ALA A 104 -18.28 5.53 13.64
C ALA A 104 -17.32 6.31 12.70
N CYS A 105 -16.96 5.74 11.54
CA CYS A 105 -16.08 6.39 10.57
C CYS A 105 -16.79 7.58 9.87
N PRO A 106 -16.18 8.76 9.77
CA PRO A 106 -16.84 9.99 9.33
C PRO A 106 -17.27 9.98 7.86
N ASN A 107 -16.62 9.19 7.01
CA ASN A 107 -17.07 8.98 5.64
C ASN A 107 -16.52 7.69 5.01
N TRP A 108 -17.15 7.28 3.91
CA TRP A 108 -16.85 6.06 3.17
C TRP A 108 -15.44 6.02 2.55
N ALA A 109 -14.88 7.18 2.20
CA ALA A 109 -13.54 7.28 1.62
C ALA A 109 -12.46 6.94 2.65
N VAL A 110 -12.57 7.50 3.86
CA VAL A 110 -11.68 7.19 5.00
C VAL A 110 -11.81 5.73 5.44
N PHE A 111 -13.02 5.18 5.42
CA PHE A 111 -13.26 3.76 5.72
C PHE A 111 -12.58 2.81 4.72
N ASN A 112 -12.76 3.03 3.40
CA ASN A 112 -12.12 2.19 2.37
C ASN A 112 -10.61 2.39 2.31
N PHE A 113 -10.14 3.61 2.57
CA PHE A 113 -8.73 3.89 2.73
C PHE A 113 -8.14 3.11 3.91
N GLY A 114 -8.80 3.17 5.08
CA GLY A 114 -8.45 2.39 6.25
C GLY A 114 -8.48 0.88 5.98
N LYS A 115 -9.35 0.38 5.10
CA LYS A 115 -9.38 -1.05 4.73
C LYS A 115 -8.32 -1.48 3.71
N ALA A 116 -7.40 -0.59 3.33
CA ALA A 116 -6.42 -0.76 2.26
C ALA A 116 -7.03 -1.04 0.86
N THR A 117 -8.26 -0.58 0.59
CA THR A 117 -8.94 -0.76 -0.70
C THR A 117 -9.06 0.53 -1.54
N GLY A 118 -8.65 1.68 -1.02
CA GLY A 118 -8.77 2.99 -1.68
C GLY A 118 -7.50 3.48 -2.37
N THR A 119 -7.61 3.89 -3.63
CA THR A 119 -6.56 4.53 -4.47
C THR A 119 -6.40 6.03 -4.20
N GLU A 120 -6.71 6.51 -3.00
CA GLU A 120 -6.74 7.95 -2.69
C GLU A 120 -5.41 8.40 -2.06
N PHE A 121 -4.82 9.46 -2.63
CA PHE A 121 -3.48 9.96 -2.31
C PHE A 121 -3.49 10.82 -1.04
N PHE A 122 -3.38 10.19 0.13
CA PHE A 122 -3.03 10.92 1.36
C PHE A 122 -1.52 11.14 1.46
N LYS A 123 -1.10 12.33 1.92
CA LYS A 123 0.32 12.63 2.20
C LYS A 123 0.89 11.58 3.17
N VAL A 124 2.08 11.07 2.86
CA VAL A 124 2.77 10.00 3.63
C VAL A 124 2.85 10.31 5.13
N ASP A 125 3.00 11.58 5.52
CA ASP A 125 3.06 12.02 6.92
C ASP A 125 1.78 11.69 7.71
N VAL A 126 0.62 11.72 7.04
CA VAL A 126 -0.69 11.36 7.61
C VAL A 126 -0.74 9.87 7.94
N LEU A 127 0.02 9.04 7.22
CA LEU A 127 0.01 7.58 7.32
C LEU A 127 1.09 7.02 8.25
N SER A 128 1.95 7.88 8.80
CA SER A 128 3.03 7.48 9.70
C SER A 128 2.55 6.59 10.85
N LYS A 129 1.44 6.95 11.51
CA LYS A 129 0.85 6.11 12.58
C LYS A 129 0.33 4.75 12.09
N TYR A 130 -0.27 4.69 10.89
CA TYR A 130 -0.70 3.43 10.30
C TYR A 130 0.49 2.50 10.05
N PHE A 131 1.54 3.00 9.39
CA PHE A 131 2.74 2.22 9.11
C PHE A 131 3.45 1.79 10.40
N ASN A 132 3.56 2.66 11.40
CA ASN A 132 4.16 2.32 12.69
C ASN A 132 3.41 1.17 13.37
N LEU A 133 2.07 1.22 13.42
CA LEU A 133 1.26 0.13 13.98
C LEU A 133 1.37 -1.15 13.16
N LEU A 134 1.42 -1.05 11.83
CA LEU A 134 1.59 -2.19 10.94
C LEU A 134 2.93 -2.90 11.21
N TYR A 135 4.02 -2.14 11.32
CA TYR A 135 5.33 -2.68 11.69
C TYR A 135 5.35 -3.26 13.11
N GLU A 136 4.73 -2.60 14.08
CA GLU A 136 4.65 -3.06 15.47
C GLU A 136 3.87 -4.38 15.58
N LEU A 137 2.73 -4.48 14.91
CA LEU A 137 1.91 -5.70 14.85
C LEU A 137 2.64 -6.84 14.14
N GLN A 138 3.24 -6.55 12.97
CA GLN A 138 4.02 -7.53 12.23
C GLN A 138 5.19 -8.09 13.06
N TYR A 139 5.93 -7.20 13.72
CA TYR A 139 7.05 -7.60 14.57
C TYR A 139 6.59 -8.51 15.72
N ASN A 140 5.53 -8.14 16.43
CA ASN A 140 5.05 -8.91 17.57
C ASN A 140 4.44 -10.25 17.16
N GLN A 141 3.72 -10.30 16.04
CA GLN A 141 3.17 -11.55 15.51
C GLN A 141 4.30 -12.56 15.18
N LEU A 142 5.37 -12.08 14.55
CA LEU A 142 6.49 -12.93 14.13
C LEU A 142 7.35 -13.40 15.30
N ASN A 143 7.62 -12.52 16.27
CA ASN A 143 8.57 -12.82 17.35
C ASN A 143 7.89 -13.39 18.61
N PHE A 144 6.60 -13.11 18.82
CA PHE A 144 5.86 -13.50 20.02
C PHE A 144 4.47 -14.07 19.71
N PRO A 145 4.35 -15.10 18.85
CA PRO A 145 3.06 -15.60 18.36
C PRO A 145 2.13 -16.09 19.48
N ALA A 146 2.68 -16.69 20.55
CA ALA A 146 1.88 -17.23 21.66
C ALA A 146 1.19 -16.16 22.52
N SER A 147 1.75 -14.95 22.58
CA SER A 147 1.19 -13.82 23.34
C SER A 147 0.66 -12.71 22.45
N PHE A 148 0.64 -12.93 21.12
CA PHE A 148 0.28 -11.93 20.14
C PHE A 148 -1.16 -11.44 20.32
N SER A 149 -2.11 -12.34 20.60
CA SER A 149 -3.52 -11.96 20.77
C SER A 149 -3.73 -10.99 21.94
N ASP A 150 -3.10 -11.27 23.08
CA ASP A 150 -3.15 -10.38 24.25
C ASP A 150 -2.46 -9.04 23.99
N TYR A 151 -1.34 -9.05 23.25
CA TYR A 151 -0.64 -7.84 22.83
C TYR A 151 -1.51 -6.98 21.92
N TYR A 152 -2.10 -7.61 20.90
CA TYR A 152 -3.01 -6.98 19.95
C TYR A 152 -4.18 -6.31 20.67
N PHE A 153 -4.81 -6.99 21.64
CA PHE A 153 -5.91 -6.42 22.41
C PHE A 153 -5.49 -5.20 23.24
N ARG A 154 -4.35 -5.27 23.95
CA ARG A 154 -3.82 -4.11 24.69
C ARG A 154 -3.49 -2.94 23.78
N LEU A 155 -2.96 -3.22 22.60
CA LEU A 155 -2.68 -2.22 21.59
C LEU A 155 -3.96 -1.57 21.08
N ALA A 156 -5.01 -2.36 20.82
CA ALA A 156 -6.31 -1.85 20.44
C ALA A 156 -6.92 -0.95 21.52
N GLN A 157 -6.81 -1.31 22.81
CA GLN A 157 -7.24 -0.45 23.92
C GLN A 157 -6.49 0.88 23.95
N ARG A 158 -5.15 0.86 23.76
CA ARG A 158 -4.32 2.07 23.74
C ARG A 158 -4.75 3.04 22.63
N GLU A 159 -5.09 2.51 21.46
CA GLU A 159 -5.47 3.31 20.29
C GLU A 159 -6.98 3.59 20.21
N GLY A 160 -7.80 3.06 21.14
CA GLY A 160 -9.26 3.26 21.20
C GLY A 160 -10.09 2.40 20.23
N PHE A 161 -9.53 1.27 19.77
CA PHE A 161 -10.15 0.34 18.83
C PHE A 161 -10.77 -0.90 19.47
N ASP A 162 -10.60 -1.09 20.77
CA ASP A 162 -11.12 -2.24 21.52
C ASP A 162 -12.65 -2.35 21.47
N GLN A 163 -13.34 -1.21 21.43
CA GLN A 163 -14.80 -1.13 21.27
C GLN A 163 -15.34 -1.79 19.98
N TYR A 164 -14.46 -2.01 18.98
CA TYR A 164 -14.82 -2.66 17.71
C TYR A 164 -14.42 -4.14 17.68
N LEU A 165 -13.79 -4.68 18.73
CA LEU A 165 -13.35 -6.06 18.78
C LEU A 165 -14.38 -6.96 19.47
N ILE A 166 -14.65 -8.11 18.85
CA ILE A 166 -15.51 -9.17 19.40
C ILE A 166 -14.62 -10.37 19.67
N LYS A 167 -14.64 -10.90 20.90
CA LYS A 167 -13.89 -12.11 21.24
C LYS A 167 -14.59 -13.34 20.65
N ASN A 168 -13.83 -14.16 19.93
CA ASN A 168 -14.31 -15.43 19.39
C ASN A 168 -14.41 -16.43 20.54
N ASN A 169 -15.57 -17.08 20.68
CA ASN A 169 -15.80 -18.14 21.66
C ASN A 169 -15.20 -19.47 21.20
#